data_AF-A0A9X0FGE2-F1
#
_entry.id   AF-A0A9X0FGE2-F1
#
_cell.length_a   1.000
_cell.length_b   1.000
_cell.length_c   1.000
_cell.angle_alpha   90.00
_cell.angle_beta   90.00
_cell.angle_gamma   90.00
#
_symmetry.space_group_name_H-M   'P 1'
#
loop_
_entity.id
_entity.type
_entity.pdbx_description
1 polymer ?
#
loop_
_entity_poly.entity_id
_entity_poly.type
_entity_poly.pdbx_seq_one_letter_code
_entity_poly.pdbx_strand_id
1 'polypeptide(L)' 'MSIEPEGRRLLRVEKRNAAVPVERKPEWIKAKLNIGPEYVGLKNLVQSEGLHTVCEEAGCPNIFECWEDREASFLIGG' A
#
# COMPACT_ATOMS: atom_id res chain seq x y z
N MET A 1 -23.42 0.03 -14.20
CA MET A 1 -22.55 -0.90 -13.44
C MET A 1 -23.40 -1.58 -12.38
N SER A 2 -23.96 -2.74 -12.70
CA SER A 2 -24.71 -3.56 -11.75
C SER A 2 -23.70 -4.27 -10.85
N ILE A 3 -23.75 -4.01 -9.54
CA ILE A 3 -22.94 -4.72 -8.56
C ILE A 3 -23.37 -6.19 -8.61
N GLU A 4 -22.44 -7.07 -9.02
CA GLU A 4 -22.65 -8.50 -9.09
C GLU A 4 -23.06 -9.07 -7.71
N PRO A 5 -23.77 -10.22 -7.65
CA PRO A 5 -24.26 -10.78 -6.40
C PRO A 5 -23.18 -10.95 -5.31
N GLU A 6 -21.94 -11.25 -5.71
CA GLU A 6 -20.80 -11.38 -4.81
C GLU A 6 -20.36 -10.03 -4.21
N GLY A 7 -20.37 -8.95 -5.00
CA GLY A 7 -20.08 -7.60 -4.51
C GLY A 7 -21.04 -7.18 -3.40
N ARG A 8 -22.33 -7.54 -3.48
CA ARG A 8 -23.31 -7.27 -2.41
C ARG A 8 -22.98 -7.99 -1.10
N ARG A 9 -22.43 -9.22 -1.19
CA ARG A 9 -22.00 -9.98 -0.02
C ARG A 9 -20.81 -9.30 0.66
N LEU A 10 -19.80 -8.89 -0.10
CA LEU A 10 -18.61 -8.22 0.42
C LEU A 10 -18.94 -6.86 1.06
N LEU A 11 -19.79 -6.05 0.41
CA LEU A 11 -20.24 -4.76 0.97
C LEU A 11 -20.92 -4.91 2.34
N ARG A 12 -21.68 -5.99 2.56
CA ARG A 12 -22.28 -6.28 3.87
C ARG A 12 -21.21 -6.58 4.93
N VAL A 13 -20.14 -7.28 4.55
CA VAL A 13 -19.02 -7.60 5.46
C VAL A 13 -18.22 -6.34 5.78
N GLU A 14 -17.91 -5.51 4.78
CA GLU A 14 -17.21 -4.23 4.96
C GLU A 14 -17.98 -3.28 5.89
N LYS A 15 -19.30 -3.17 5.72
CA LYS A 15 -20.15 -2.38 6.62
C LYS A 15 -20.09 -2.88 8.07
N ARG A 16 -20.04 -4.21 8.26
CA ARG A 16 -19.90 -4.81 9.59
C ARG A 16 -18.50 -4.56 10.17
N ASN A 17 -17.45 -4.68 9.36
CA ASN A 17 -16.08 -4.42 9.78
C ASN A 17 -15.91 -2.97 10.22
N ALA A 18 -16.50 -2.01 9.49
CA ALA A 18 -16.46 -0.58 9.81
C ALA A 18 -17.23 -0.21 11.10
N ALA A 19 -18.09 -1.10 11.62
CA ALA A 19 -18.73 -0.90 12.91
C ALA A 19 -17.79 -1.13 14.10
N VAL A 20 -16.65 -1.80 13.87
CA VAL A 20 -15.56 -1.94 14.84
C VAL A 20 -14.61 -0.74 14.65
N PRO A 21 -14.37 0.08 15.68
CA PRO A 21 -13.43 1.18 15.59
C PRO A 21 -12.00 0.70 15.30
N VAL A 22 -11.25 1.47 14.51
CA VAL A 22 -9.83 1.17 14.22
C VAL A 22 -9.03 1.12 15.52
N GLU A 23 -8.32 0.01 15.73
CA GLU A 23 -7.49 -0.17 16.92
C GLU A 23 -6.27 0.75 16.89
N ARG A 24 -5.89 1.24 18.08
CA ARG A 24 -4.63 1.95 18.24
C ARG A 24 -3.49 0.97 18.00
N LYS A 25 -2.56 1.34 17.10
CA LYS A 25 -1.33 0.58 16.89
C LYS A 25 -0.52 0.53 18.20
N PRO A 26 0.02 -0.64 18.58
CA PRO A 26 0.87 -0.74 19.75
C PRO A 26 2.19 0.03 19.57
N GLU A 27 2.83 0.40 20.68
CA GLU A 27 4.01 1.30 20.69
C GLU A 27 5.23 0.77 19.91
N TRP A 28 5.32 -0.54 19.66
CA TRP A 28 6.41 -1.15 18.90
C TRP A 28 6.17 -1.15 17.38
N ILE A 29 4.97 -0.87 16.89
CA ILE A 29 4.68 -0.76 15.45
C ILE A 29 4.86 0.70 15.03
N LYS A 30 6.05 1.04 14.57
CA LYS A 30 6.41 2.38 14.08
C LYS A 30 7.11 2.25 12.73
N ALA A 31 6.64 2.99 11.73
CA ALA A 31 7.31 3.07 10.44
C ALA A 31 8.58 3.92 10.56
N LYS A 32 9.67 3.47 9.95
CA LYS A 32 10.87 4.30 9.78
C LYS A 32 10.66 5.21 8.60
N LEU A 33 10.57 6.52 8.84
CA LEU A 33 10.46 7.49 7.77
C LEU A 33 11.87 7.92 7.33
N ASN A 34 12.28 7.46 6.16
CA ASN A 34 13.49 7.93 5.49
C ASN A 34 13.13 8.32 4.06
N ILE A 35 13.29 9.59 3.71
CA ILE A 35 13.02 10.10 2.36
C ILE A 35 14.33 10.68 1.87
N GLY A 36 15.21 9.81 1.40
CA GLY A 36 16.48 10.18 0.81
C GLY A 36 16.45 10.19 -0.72
N PRO A 37 17.62 10.41 -1.34
CA PRO A 37 17.73 10.48 -2.79
C PRO A 37 17.37 9.16 -3.48
N GLU A 38 17.61 8.01 -2.83
CA GLU A 38 17.32 6.70 -3.42
C GLU A 38 15.81 6.43 -3.46
N TYR A 39 15.08 6.74 -2.39
CA TYR A 39 13.61 6.69 -2.41
C TYR A 39 13.03 7.57 -3.53
N VAL A 40 13.51 8.82 -3.65
CA VAL A 40 13.02 9.76 -4.67
C VAL A 40 13.39 9.27 -6.08
N GLY A 41 14.60 8.74 -6.25
CA GLY A 41 15.08 8.19 -7.52
C GLY A 41 14.23 7.00 -7.97
N LEU A 42 14.00 6.03 -7.07
CA LEU A 42 13.21 4.85 -7.37
C LEU A 42 11.74 5.21 -7.64
N LYS A 43 11.17 6.14 -6.88
CA LYS A 43 9.83 6.68 -7.12
C LYS A 43 9.69 7.28 -8.51
N ASN A 44 10.63 8.16 -8.88
CA ASN A 44 10.59 8.81 -10.19
C ASN A 44 10.74 7.79 -11.33
N LEU A 45 11.60 6.78 -11.16
CA LEU A 45 11.80 5.72 -12.14
C LEU A 45 10.53 4.88 -12.34
N VAL A 46 9.90 4.42 -11.26
CA VAL A 46 8.64 3.65 -11.32
C VAL A 46 7.56 4.45 -12.06
N GLN A 47 7.43 5.74 -11.73
CA GLN A 47 6.46 6.62 -12.37
C GLN A 47 6.77 6.92 -13.83
N SER A 48 8.04 7.17 -14.18
CA SER A 48 8.43 7.50 -15.56
C SER A 48 8.26 6.31 -16.51
N GLU A 49 8.45 5.09 -16.01
CA GLU A 49 8.28 3.86 -16.78
C GLU A 49 6.84 3.34 -16.78
N GLY A 50 5.90 4.02 -16.09
CA GLY A 50 4.51 3.58 -15.98
C GLY A 50 4.36 2.21 -15.29
N LEU A 51 5.24 1.92 -14.33
CA LEU A 51 5.23 0.66 -13.59
C LEU A 51 4.45 0.81 -12.27
N HIS A 52 3.98 -0.32 -11.75
CA HIS A 52 3.32 -0.40 -10.45
C HIS A 52 4.12 -1.26 -9.48
N THR A 53 4.07 -0.92 -8.19
CA THR A 53 4.68 -1.70 -7.13
C THR A 53 3.64 -2.07 -6.08
N VAL A 54 3.76 -3.27 -5.50
CA VAL A 54 2.93 -3.62 -4.33
C VAL A 54 3.30 -2.75 -3.12
N CYS A 55 4.51 -2.18 -3.11
CA CYS A 55 4.95 -1.23 -2.10
C CYS A 55 4.01 -0.02 -2.00
N GLU A 56 3.63 0.56 -3.13
CA GLU A 56 2.71 1.71 -3.21
C GLU A 56 1.24 1.27 -3.15
N GLU A 57 0.82 0.34 -4.01
CA GLU A 57 -0.60 -0.02 -4.18
C GLU A 57 -1.22 -0.66 -2.93
N ALA A 58 -0.42 -1.38 -2.12
CA ALA A 58 -0.89 -2.00 -0.87
C ALA A 58 -0.67 -1.12 0.37
N GLY A 59 -0.09 0.09 0.23
CA GLY A 59 0.18 0.99 1.36
C GLY A 59 1.17 0.41 2.37
N CYS A 60 2.24 -0.24 1.90
CA CYS A 60 3.21 -0.90 2.77
C CYS A 60 3.95 0.11 3.67
N PRO A 61 3.99 -0.07 5.01
CA PRO A 61 4.63 0.88 5.91
C PRO A 61 6.16 0.92 5.79
N ASN A 62 6.78 -0.07 5.12
CA ASN A 62 8.22 -0.19 4.95
C ASN A 62 8.73 0.46 3.65
N ILE A 63 7.86 1.10 2.85
CA ILE A 63 8.24 1.67 1.56
C ILE A 63 9.44 2.63 1.64
N PHE A 64 9.52 3.41 2.71
CA PHE A 64 10.60 4.37 2.95
C PHE A 64 11.95 3.71 3.26
N GLU A 65 11.93 2.55 3.93
CA GLU A 65 13.14 1.79 4.25
C GLU A 65 13.60 1.01 3.02
N CYS A 66 12.72 0.18 2.45
CA CYS A 66 13.05 -0.68 1.31
C CYS A 66 13.54 0.13 0.10
N TRP A 67 12.85 1.21 -0.26
CA TRP A 67 13.22 1.97 -1.46
C TRP A 67 14.49 2.79 -1.27
N GLU A 68 14.78 3.24 -0.04
CA GLU A 68 16.06 3.89 0.24
C GLU A 68 17.21 2.88 0.12
N ASP A 69 16.98 1.62 0.51
CA ASP A 69 17.93 0.51 0.32
C ASP A 69 17.90 -0.05 -1.13
N ARG A 70 17.17 0.60 -2.05
CA ARG A 70 17.00 0.21 -3.46
C ARG A 70 16.36 -1.16 -3.66
N GLU A 71 15.49 -1.57 -2.74
CA GLU A 71 14.67 -2.78 -2.81
C GLU A 71 13.21 -2.45 -3.14
N ALA A 72 12.63 -3.11 -4.15
CA ALA A 72 11.22 -2.96 -4.51
C ALA A 72 10.61 -4.28 -5.00
N SER A 73 9.31 -4.43 -4.79
CA SER A 73 8.50 -5.54 -5.31
C SER A 73 7.47 -5.02 -6.30
N PHE A 74 7.58 -5.45 -7.55
CA PHE A 74 6.70 -5.00 -8.62
C PHE A 74 5.35 -5.70 -8.61
N LEU A 75 4.31 -4.96 -8.98
CA LEU A 75 2.98 -5.48 -9.26
C LEU A 75 2.82 -5.50 -10.79
N ILE A 76 2.78 -6.70 -11.37
CA ILE A 76 2.59 -6.89 -12.82
C ILE A 76 1.12 -7.15 -13.14
N GLY A 77 0.63 -6.60 -14.26
CA GLY A 77 -0.78 -6.72 -14.66
C GLY A 77 -1.74 -5.80 -13.91
N GLY A 78 -1.21 -4.71 -13.34
CA GLY A 78 -2.00 -3.58 -12.82
C GLY A 78 -2.92 -2.99 -13.88
#